data_AF-A0A285TFR4-F1
#
_entry.id   AF-A0A285TFR4-F1
#
_cell.length_a   1.000
_cell.length_b   1.000
_cell.length_c   1.000
_cell.angle_alpha   90.00
_cell.angle_beta   90.00
_cell.angle_gamma   90.00
#
_symmetry.space_group_name_H-M   'P 1'
#
loop_
_entity.id
_entity.type
_entity.pdbx_description
1 polymer ?
#
loop_
_entity_poly.entity_id
_entity_poly.type
_entity_poly.pdbx_seq_one_letter_code
_entity_poly.pdbx_strand_id
1 'polypeptide(L)' 'MDFFLVALTFWSLVILSLLLLIHGLWKKSWQSLVVSGFAFLLPMLYFAMVDKLFIAFALLPIVPFILAYHLKKKEL' A
#
# COMPACT_ATOMS: atom_id res chain seq x y z
N MET A 1 -24.22 2.86 11.03
CA MET A 1 -23.76 1.69 10.25
C MET A 1 -22.69 2.05 9.23
N ASP A 2 -22.57 3.33 8.86
CA ASP A 2 -21.68 3.80 7.78
C ASP A 2 -20.18 3.78 8.14
N PHE A 3 -19.83 4.10 9.40
CA PHE A 3 -18.45 4.03 9.88
C PHE A 3 -17.87 2.61 9.86
N PHE A 4 -18.70 1.59 10.08
CA PHE A 4 -18.28 0.20 10.03
C PHE A 4 -17.89 -0.22 8.62
N LEU A 5 -18.67 0.19 7.61
CA LEU A 5 -18.39 -0.10 6.21
C LEU A 5 -17.10 0.57 5.74
N VAL A 6 -16.89 1.84 6.11
CA VAL A 6 -15.68 2.60 5.78
C VAL A 6 -14.46 1.94 6.42
N ALA A 7 -14.53 1.61 7.72
CA ALA A 7 -13.45 0.91 8.42
C ALA A 7 -13.14 -0.43 7.75
N LEU A 8 -14.17 -1.26 7.49
CA LEU A 8 -14.01 -2.56 6.86
C LEU A 8 -13.35 -2.46 5.48
N THR A 9 -13.72 -1.44 4.69
CA THR A 9 -13.15 -1.19 3.36
C THR A 9 -11.67 -0.86 3.45
N PHE A 10 -11.28 0.09 4.31
CA PHE A 10 -9.88 0.47 4.47
C PHE A 10 -9.02 -0.65 5.05
N TRP A 11 -9.52 -1.38 6.05
CA TRP A 11 -8.82 -2.54 6.60
C TRP A 11 -8.66 -3.66 5.56
N SER A 12 -9.67 -3.89 4.72
CA SER A 12 -9.57 -4.85 3.61
C SER A 12 -8.53 -4.41 2.57
N LEU A 13 -8.48 -3.11 2.23
CA LEU A 13 -7.42 -2.57 1.35
C LEU A 13 -6.04 -2.79 1.94
N VAL A 14 -5.85 -2.55 3.24
CA VAL A 14 -4.56 -2.77 3.92
C VAL A 14 -4.12 -4.24 3.79
N ILE A 15 -5.01 -5.18 4.09
CA ILE A 15 -4.72 -6.62 3.98
C ILE A 15 -4.39 -6.99 2.52
N LEU A 16 -5.21 -6.55 1.56
CA LEU A 16 -4.98 -6.81 0.15
C LEU A 16 -3.64 -6.23 -0.32
N SER A 17 -3.29 -5.03 0.14
CA SER A 17 -2.01 -4.39 -0.19
C SER A 17 -0.83 -5.17 0.35
N LEU A 18 -0.90 -5.68 1.59
CA LEU A 18 0.12 -6.56 2.15
C LEU A 18 0.28 -7.84 1.33
N LEU A 19 -0.83 -8.48 0.96
CA LEU A 19 -0.80 -9.69 0.13
C LEU A 19 -0.17 -9.42 -1.23
N LEU A 20 -0.52 -8.30 -1.89
CA LEU A 20 0.06 -7.89 -3.17
C LEU A 20 1.54 -7.49 -3.05
N LEU A 21 1.96 -6.92 -1.93
CA LEU A 21 3.35 -6.61 -1.63
C LEU A 21 4.17 -7.91 -1.52
N ILE A 22 3.72 -8.85 -0.68
CA ILE A 22 4.38 -10.16 -0.52
C ILE A 22 4.42 -10.90 -1.85
N HIS A 23 3.30 -10.93 -2.58
CA HIS A 23 3.20 -11.55 -3.89
C HIS A 23 4.15 -10.89 -4.91
N GLY A 24 4.22 -9.56 -4.93
CA GLY A 24 5.10 -8.81 -5.83
C GLY A 24 6.58 -9.05 -5.54
N LEU A 25 6.96 -9.17 -4.26
CA LEU A 25 8.32 -9.55 -3.87
C LEU A 25 8.64 -11.00 -4.23
N TRP A 26 7.71 -11.92 -4.00
CA TRP A 26 7.92 -13.34 -4.29
C TRP A 26 8.01 -13.60 -5.80
N LYS A 27 7.09 -13.05 -6.58
CA LYS A 27 7.06 -13.22 -8.04
C LYS A 27 8.00 -12.27 -8.77
N LYS A 28 8.71 -11.41 -8.05
CA LYS A 28 9.53 -10.36 -8.65
C LYS A 28 8.73 -9.55 -9.69
N SER A 29 7.47 -9.24 -9.39
CA SER A 29 6.57 -8.49 -10.29
C SER A 29 6.50 -7.03 -9.88
N TRP A 30 7.09 -6.15 -10.69
CA TRP A 30 7.05 -4.70 -10.43
C TRP A 30 5.62 -4.16 -10.50
N GLN A 31 4.77 -4.71 -11.37
CA GLN A 31 3.36 -4.34 -11.50
C GLN A 31 2.60 -4.61 -10.20
N SER A 32 2.79 -5.78 -9.60
CA SER A 32 2.15 -6.15 -8.34
C SER A 32 2.58 -5.22 -7.20
N LEU A 33 3.83 -4.75 -7.19
CA LEU A 33 4.34 -3.79 -6.20
C LEU A 33 3.79 -2.37 -6.41
N VAL A 34 3.59 -1.93 -7.66
CA VAL A 34 2.94 -0.65 -7.96
C VAL A 34 1.48 -0.68 -7.50
N VAL A 35 0.75 -1.76 -7.82
CA VAL A 35 -0.66 -1.92 -7.41
C VAL A 35 -0.78 -1.99 -5.89
N SER A 36 0.12 -2.69 -5.20
CA SER A 36 0.13 -2.70 -3.73
C SER A 36 0.41 -1.33 -3.13
N GLY A 37 1.32 -0.54 -3.73
CA GLY A 37 1.60 0.83 -3.31
C GLY A 37 0.39 1.75 -3.43
N PHE A 38 -0.35 1.69 -4.54
CA PHE A 38 -1.59 2.46 -4.70
C PHE A 38 -2.69 2.00 -3.74
N ALA A 39 -2.83 0.69 -3.52
CA ALA A 39 -3.78 0.14 -2.57
C ALA A 39 -3.43 0.54 -1.12
N PHE A 40 -2.15 0.72 -0.78
CA PHE A 40 -1.74 1.28 0.50
C PHE A 40 -1.92 2.79 0.61
N LEU A 41 -1.75 3.52 -0.49
CA LEU A 41 -1.77 4.98 -0.48
C LEU A 41 -3.09 5.52 0.08
N LEU A 42 -4.21 4.94 -0.35
CA LEU A 42 -5.55 5.39 0.02
C LEU A 42 -5.83 5.27 1.54
N PRO A 43 -5.69 4.10 2.20
CA PRO A 43 -5.86 3.98 3.65
C PRO A 43 -4.86 4.80 4.45
N MET A 44 -3.59 4.85 4.01
CA MET A 44 -2.55 5.52 4.77
C MET A 44 -2.72 7.04 4.77
N LEU A 45 -3.17 7.63 3.65
CA LEU A 45 -3.48 9.05 3.57
C LEU A 45 -4.71 9.41 4.41
N TYR A 46 -5.73 8.55 4.41
CA TYR A 46 -6.90 8.71 5.27
C TYR A 46 -6.51 8.71 6.75
N PHE A 47 -5.72 7.74 7.20
CA PHE A 47 -5.28 7.68 8.60
C PHE A 47 -4.44 8.89 9.00
N ALA A 48 -3.57 9.38 8.12
CA ALA A 48 -2.77 10.58 8.36
C ALA A 48 -3.60 11.86 8.52
N MET A 49 -4.79 11.94 7.92
CA MET A 49 -5.72 13.06 8.12
C MET A 49 -6.46 12.97 9.46
N VAL A 50 -6.68 11.76 9.97
CA VAL A 50 -7.46 11.52 11.21
C VAL A 50 -6.65 11.85 12.46
N ASP A 51 -5.37 11.46 12.51
CA ASP A 51 -4.52 11.72 13.68
C ASP A 51 -3.08 12.08 13.27
N LYS A 52 -2.50 13.07 13.96
CA LYS A 52 -1.10 13.49 13.78
C LYS A 52 -0.12 12.36 14.07
N LEU A 53 -0.48 11.40 14.92
CA LEU A 53 0.34 10.22 15.19
C LEU A 53 0.49 9.32 13.95
N PHE A 54 -0.47 9.35 13.03
CA PHE A 54 -0.45 8.54 11.81
C PHE A 54 0.13 9.28 10.60
N ILE A 55 0.64 10.52 10.74
CA ILE A 55 1.29 11.22 9.61
C ILE A 55 2.44 10.42 9.00
N ALA A 56 3.19 9.69 9.83
CA ALA A 56 4.27 8.83 9.36
C ALA A 56 3.77 7.69 8.46
N PHE A 57 2.50 7.26 8.60
CA PHE A 57 1.94 6.19 7.80
C PHE A 57 1.75 6.60 6.35
N ALA A 58 1.57 7.90 6.06
CA ALA A 58 1.54 8.42 4.69
C ALA A 58 2.82 8.11 3.89
N LEU A 59 3.94 7.80 4.57
CA LEU A 59 5.20 7.43 3.95
C LEU A 59 5.32 5.91 3.68
N LEU A 60 4.53 5.06 4.33
CA LEU A 60 4.54 3.61 4.09
C LEU A 60 4.36 3.19 2.62
N PRO A 61 3.44 3.79 1.82
CA PRO A 61 3.27 3.41 0.41
C PRO A 61 4.50 3.72 -0.46
N ILE A 62 5.45 4.54 0.01
CA ILE A 62 6.69 4.82 -0.71
C ILE A 62 7.54 3.55 -0.84
N VAL A 63 7.52 2.67 0.16
CA VAL A 63 8.29 1.42 0.18
C VAL A 63 7.96 0.51 -1.03
N PRO A 64 6.70 0.14 -1.31
CA PRO A 64 6.35 -0.62 -2.51
C PRO A 64 6.78 0.06 -3.81
N PHE A 65 6.67 1.39 -3.92
CA PHE A 65 7.08 2.11 -5.12
C PHE A 65 8.59 2.08 -5.36
N ILE A 66 9.39 2.24 -4.30
CA ILE A 66 10.85 2.10 -4.39
C ILE A 66 11.20 0.68 -4.84
N LEU A 67 10.60 -0.34 -4.21
CA LEU A 67 10.85 -1.74 -4.56
C LEU A 67 10.44 -2.04 -6.01
N ALA A 68 9.30 -1.51 -6.46
CA ALA A 68 8.86 -1.64 -7.84
C ALA A 68 9.85 -1.02 -8.83
N TYR A 69 10.38 0.16 -8.50
CA TYR A 69 11.36 0.85 -9.35
C TYR A 69 12.66 0.06 -9.49
N HIS A 70 13.21 -0.44 -8.38
CA HIS A 70 14.43 -1.25 -8.42
C HIS A 70 14.24 -2.54 -9.22
N LEU A 71 13.06 -3.15 -9.11
CA LEU A 71 12.76 -4.39 -9.80
C LEU A 71 12.59 -4.17 -11.31
N LYS A 72 11.84 -3.14 -11.71
CA LYS A 72 11.70 -2.75 -13.11
C LYS A 72 13.05 -2.38 -13.74
N LYS A 73 13.92 -1.69 -12.99
CA LYS A 73 15.27 -1.35 -13.44
C LYS A 73 16.15 -2.59 -13.66
N LYS A 74 15.93 -3.68 -12.91
CA LYS A 74 16.68 -4.92 -13.07
C LYS A 74 16.20 -5.77 -14.26
N GLU A 75 14.96 -5.55 -14.71
CA GLU A 75 14.39 -6.21 -15.89
C GLU A 75 14.78 -5.54 -17.23
N LEU A 76 15.17 -4.25 -17.19
CA LEU A 76 15.67 -3.46 -18.33
C LEU A 76 17.17 -3.63 -18.51
#